data_AF-A0A0L1JB52-F1
#
_entry.id   AF-A0A0L1JB52-F1
#
_cell.length_a   1.000
_cell.length_b   1.000
_cell.length_c   1.000
_cell.angle_alpha   90.00
_cell.angle_beta   90.00
_cell.angle_gamma   90.00
#
_symmetry.space_group_name_H-M   'P 1'
#
loop_
_entity.id
_entity.type
_entity.pdbx_description
1 polymer ?
#
loop_
_entity_poly.entity_id
_entity_poly.type
_entity_poly.pdbx_seq_one_letter_code
_entity_poly.pdbx_strand_id
1 'polypeptide(L)'
;MHKTVVPRKSGVHRFACLALYRALLRQCAKLPNTAPELSSCKPLIQQKFQRYKKLQSPSQAVNALKAGYEALDLLHSASQGNQRNTNRIVELMSEIQSIKQRESALQRELSKKEPKPLSRKQQKTNESRRLQDQTARRHPDATSILSRPRPVVSGKRRVPVLVNARGVPFLRIKKPQPKNLSGVIRLDRELLFANDEDNWDALTTGSEPDTWAEGVKDALGTLNQQIHDSDKKNIELAEAMWNIVLAERKLAAEEEKQKSTEKPSDT
;
A
#
# COMPACT_ATOMS: atom_id res chain seq x y z
N MET A 1 -0.45 22.00 42.34
CA MET A 1 -0.29 21.70 40.89
C MET A 1 -1.58 22.04 40.17
N HIS A 2 -1.61 23.09 39.35
CA HIS A 2 -2.81 23.44 38.58
C HIS A 2 -3.01 22.39 37.46
N LYS A 3 -4.20 21.78 37.40
CA LYS A 3 -4.57 20.86 36.32
C LYS A 3 -4.58 21.65 35.01
N THR A 4 -3.59 21.44 34.16
CA THR A 4 -3.53 22.04 32.83
C THR A 4 -4.63 21.42 31.97
N VAL A 5 -5.69 22.20 31.73
CA VAL A 5 -6.81 21.78 30.90
C VAL A 5 -6.31 21.66 29.47
N VAL A 6 -6.28 20.43 28.95
CA VAL A 6 -5.95 20.17 27.55
C VAL A 6 -7.08 20.76 26.67
N PRO A 7 -6.79 21.76 25.80
CA PRO A 7 -7.83 22.47 25.04
C PRO A 7 -8.74 21.54 24.24
N ARG A 8 -8.18 20.46 23.68
CA ARG A 8 -8.94 19.46 22.91
C ARG A 8 -10.00 18.71 23.71
N LYS A 9 -9.82 18.58 25.03
CA LYS A 9 -10.76 17.89 25.93
C LYS A 9 -11.79 18.85 26.55
N SER A 10 -11.64 20.16 26.35
CA SER A 10 -12.58 21.16 26.83
C SER A 10 -13.72 21.39 25.84
N GLY A 11 -14.95 21.11 26.26
CA GLY A 11 -16.15 21.41 25.47
C GLY A 11 -16.30 22.91 25.17
N VAL A 12 -15.95 23.76 26.14
CA VAL A 12 -15.97 25.23 26.01
C VAL A 12 -15.01 25.70 24.91
N HIS A 13 -13.79 25.16 24.88
CA HIS A 13 -12.83 25.48 23.83
C HIS A 13 -13.33 25.07 22.45
N ARG A 14 -13.89 23.86 22.32
CA ARG A 14 -14.47 23.39 21.06
C ARG A 14 -15.60 24.32 20.58
N PHE A 15 -16.48 24.73 21.49
CA PHE A 15 -17.57 25.65 21.18
C PHE A 15 -17.03 27.02 20.72
N ALA A 16 -16.09 27.61 21.45
CA ALA A 16 -15.47 28.90 21.10
C ALA A 16 -14.79 28.85 19.72
N CYS A 17 -14.01 27.80 19.44
CA CYS A 17 -13.37 27.61 18.13
C CYS A 17 -14.39 27.48 16.99
N LEU A 18 -15.49 26.75 17.19
CA LEU A 18 -16.56 26.62 16.18
C LEU A 18 -17.32 27.92 15.98
N ALA A 19 -17.58 28.68 17.04
CA ALA A 19 -18.22 29.98 16.96
C ALA A 19 -17.35 30.97 16.18
N LEU A 20 -16.05 31.06 16.52
CA LEU A 20 -15.08 31.90 15.82
C LEU A 20 -14.93 31.50 14.35
N TYR A 21 -14.80 30.20 14.06
CA TYR A 21 -14.72 29.70 12.69
C TYR A 21 -15.95 30.11 11.86
N ARG A 22 -17.16 29.95 12.40
CA ARG A 22 -18.39 30.36 11.71
C ARG A 22 -18.50 31.87 11.55
N ALA A 23 -18.10 32.64 12.57
CA ALA A 23 -18.11 34.10 12.51
C ALA A 23 -17.20 34.62 11.40
N LEU A 24 -15.96 34.12 11.34
CA LEU A 24 -14.99 34.48 10.30
C LEU A 24 -15.51 34.15 8.90
N LEU A 25 -16.06 32.94 8.70
CA LEU A 25 -16.63 32.56 7.40
C LEU A 25 -17.83 33.42 7.00
N ARG A 26 -18.69 33.79 7.95
CA ARG A 26 -19.82 34.69 7.70
C ARG A 26 -19.34 36.08 7.29
N GLN A 27 -18.30 36.62 7.93
CA GLN A 27 -17.77 37.93 7.56
C GLN A 27 -17.07 37.90 6.20
N CYS A 28 -16.36 36.83 5.86
CA CYS A 28 -15.76 36.69 4.52
C CYS A 28 -16.81 36.73 3.40
N ALA A 29 -18.03 36.23 3.63
CA ALA A 29 -19.11 36.29 2.66
C ALA A 29 -19.70 37.71 2.49
N LYS A 30 -19.49 38.61 3.45
CA LYS A 30 -19.97 39.99 3.43
C LYS A 30 -18.92 40.99 2.94
N LEU A 31 -17.73 40.53 2.57
CA LEU A 31 -16.69 41.41 2.06
C LEU A 31 -17.11 41.99 0.70
N PRO A 32 -16.71 43.24 0.41
CA PRO A 32 -17.00 43.85 -0.88
C PRO A 32 -16.33 43.03 -1.99
N ASN A 33 -17.07 42.76 -3.07
CA ASN A 33 -16.56 42.01 -4.22
C ASN A 33 -15.66 42.86 -5.14
N THR A 34 -15.00 43.89 -4.57
CA THR A 34 -14.21 44.89 -5.29
C THR A 34 -12.83 44.35 -5.70
N ALA A 35 -12.34 43.30 -5.03
CA ALA A 35 -11.05 42.69 -5.33
C ALA A 35 -11.14 41.15 -5.30
N PRO A 36 -10.62 40.45 -6.33
CA PRO A 36 -10.64 38.99 -6.39
C PRO A 36 -9.80 38.35 -5.28
N GLU A 37 -8.81 39.05 -4.72
CA GLU A 37 -7.96 38.56 -3.63
C GLU A 37 -8.74 38.28 -2.35
N LEU A 38 -9.82 39.02 -2.09
CA LEU A 38 -10.67 38.85 -0.92
C LEU A 38 -11.40 37.49 -0.93
N SER A 39 -11.67 36.94 -2.12
CA SER A 39 -12.25 35.60 -2.27
C SER A 39 -11.34 34.48 -1.70
N SER A 40 -10.03 34.73 -1.61
CA SER A 40 -9.04 33.80 -1.06
C SER A 40 -9.01 33.77 0.47
N CYS A 41 -9.70 34.69 1.16
CA CYS A 41 -9.77 34.71 2.62
C CYS A 41 -10.45 33.45 3.19
N LYS A 42 -11.55 33.03 2.57
CA LYS A 42 -12.33 31.84 2.98
C LYS A 42 -11.49 30.55 2.98
N PRO A 43 -10.84 30.14 1.86
CA PRO A 43 -10.02 28.93 1.87
C PRO A 43 -8.81 29.05 2.80
N LEU A 44 -8.24 30.23 2.98
CA LEU A 44 -7.13 30.43 3.92
C LEU A 44 -7.55 30.16 5.37
N ILE A 45 -8.70 30.69 5.81
CA ILE A 45 -9.24 30.45 7.16
C ILE A 45 -9.47 28.95 7.37
N GLN A 46 -10.10 28.28 6.40
CA GLN A 46 -10.32 26.82 6.47
C GLN A 46 -9.00 26.06 6.61
N GLN A 47 -7.98 26.41 5.82
CA GLN A 47 -6.66 25.80 5.88
C GLN A 47 -5.99 26.02 7.26
N LYS A 48 -6.10 27.21 7.84
CA LYS A 48 -5.52 27.54 9.15
C LYS A 48 -6.19 26.77 10.29
N PHE A 49 -7.53 26.72 10.32
CA PHE A 49 -8.26 25.93 11.32
C PHE A 49 -7.96 24.43 11.19
N GLN A 50 -7.83 23.90 9.97
CA GLN A 50 -7.44 22.51 9.75
C GLN A 50 -6.00 22.24 10.23
N ARG A 51 -5.06 23.16 9.99
CA ARG A 51 -3.67 23.07 10.48
C ARG A 51 -3.62 23.06 12.01
N TYR A 52 -4.41 23.88 12.68
CA TYR A 52 -4.42 24.00 14.14
C TYR A 52 -5.35 23.00 14.85
N LYS A 53 -6.09 22.13 14.14
CA LYS A 53 -6.99 21.12 14.72
C LYS A 53 -6.32 20.20 15.75
N LYS A 54 -5.01 19.93 15.59
CA LYS A 54 -4.23 19.04 16.48
C LYS A 54 -3.48 19.78 17.58
N LEU A 55 -3.57 21.11 17.66
CA LEU A 55 -2.87 21.93 18.64
C LEU A 55 -3.29 21.54 20.08
N GLN A 56 -2.32 21.24 20.94
CA GLN A 56 -2.56 20.85 22.35
C GLN A 56 -2.03 21.87 23.35
N SER A 57 -1.12 22.76 22.95
CA SER A 57 -0.51 23.74 23.86
C SER A 57 -1.53 24.84 24.23
N PRO A 58 -1.86 25.03 25.53
CA PRO A 58 -2.80 26.07 25.95
C PRO A 58 -2.37 27.47 25.53
N SER A 59 -1.09 27.82 25.69
CA SER A 59 -0.57 29.13 25.33
C SER A 59 -0.66 29.40 23.82
N GLN A 60 -0.37 28.39 23.00
CA GLN A 60 -0.52 28.50 21.54
C GLN A 60 -2.00 28.62 21.15
N ALA A 61 -2.90 27.91 21.84
CA ALA A 61 -4.34 28.02 21.60
C ALA A 61 -4.88 29.41 21.96
N VAL A 62 -4.44 30.01 23.07
CA VAL A 62 -4.80 31.39 23.46
C VAL A 62 -4.29 32.39 22.43
N ASN A 63 -3.02 32.30 22.02
CA ASN A 63 -2.45 33.19 21.02
C ASN A 63 -3.16 33.06 19.67
N ALA A 64 -3.49 31.83 19.25
CA ALA A 64 -4.23 31.59 18.02
C ALA A 64 -5.67 32.12 18.07
N LEU A 65 -6.35 31.98 19.20
CA LEU A 65 -7.69 32.55 19.39
C LEU A 65 -7.64 34.08 19.38
N LYS A 66 -6.68 34.68 20.08
CA LYS A 66 -6.50 36.14 20.09
C LYS A 66 -6.28 36.69 18.68
N ALA A 67 -5.37 36.10 17.92
CA ALA A 67 -5.14 36.46 16.52
C ALA A 67 -6.40 36.25 15.65
N GLY A 68 -7.20 35.22 15.95
CA GLY A 68 -8.47 34.98 15.26
C GLY A 68 -9.54 36.03 15.56
N TYR A 69 -9.62 36.54 16.79
CA TYR A 69 -10.50 37.66 17.14
C TYR A 69 -10.04 38.98 16.50
N GLU A 70 -8.73 39.27 16.50
CA GLU A 70 -8.16 40.42 15.79
C GLU A 70 -8.49 40.36 14.29
N ALA A 71 -8.37 39.18 13.67
CA ALA A 71 -8.76 38.96 12.29
C ALA A 71 -10.28 39.15 12.07
N LEU A 72 -11.11 38.75 13.03
CA LEU A 72 -12.56 38.96 12.97
C LEU A 72 -12.91 40.44 13.00
N ASP A 73 -12.25 41.23 13.87
CA ASP A 73 -12.48 42.67 13.98
C ASP A 73 -12.07 43.41 12.70
N LEU A 74 -10.95 43.00 12.09
CA LEU A 74 -10.50 43.52 10.80
C LEU A 74 -11.50 43.19 9.68
N LEU A 75 -11.94 41.93 9.59
CA LEU A 75 -12.93 41.49 8.59
C LEU A 75 -14.29 42.16 8.78
N HIS A 76 -14.73 42.30 10.02
CA HIS A 76 -15.97 43.00 10.35
C HIS A 76 -15.89 44.46 9.92
N SER A 77 -14.81 45.16 10.29
CA SER A 77 -14.62 46.56 9.89
C SER A 77 -14.55 46.74 8.37
N ALA A 78 -13.89 45.82 7.66
CA ALA A 78 -13.86 45.81 6.20
C ALA A 78 -15.26 45.55 5.59
N SER A 79 -16.05 44.66 6.19
CA SER A 79 -17.44 44.41 5.75
C SER A 79 -18.37 45.61 5.92
N GLN A 80 -18.07 46.52 6.85
CA GLN A 80 -18.79 47.79 7.05
C GLN A 80 -18.35 48.89 6.05
N GLY A 81 -17.48 48.58 5.09
CA GLY A 81 -17.02 49.53 4.08
C GLY A 81 -15.77 50.34 4.47
N ASN A 82 -15.05 49.96 5.52
CA ASN A 82 -13.80 50.65 5.87
C ASN A 82 -12.68 50.29 4.88
N GLN A 83 -12.42 51.20 3.94
CA GLN A 83 -11.45 51.00 2.86
C GLN A 83 -10.02 50.75 3.36
N ARG A 84 -9.61 51.36 4.48
CA ARG A 84 -8.26 51.17 5.05
C ARG A 84 -8.04 49.72 5.46
N ASN A 85 -9.01 49.12 6.13
CA ASN A 85 -8.93 47.73 6.57
C ASN A 85 -9.06 46.76 5.40
N THR A 86 -9.88 47.09 4.40
CA THR A 86 -9.94 46.32 3.14
C THR A 86 -8.59 46.29 2.45
N ASN A 87 -7.95 47.45 2.27
CA ASN A 87 -6.62 47.55 1.66
C ASN A 87 -5.58 46.79 2.49
N ARG A 88 -5.65 46.84 3.82
CA ARG A 88 -4.76 46.08 4.70
C ARG A 88 -4.92 44.56 4.53
N ILE A 89 -6.14 44.07 4.34
CA ILE A 89 -6.38 42.64 4.09
C ILE A 89 -5.79 42.23 2.73
N VAL A 90 -6.00 43.05 1.70
CA VAL A 90 -5.42 42.83 0.36
C VAL A 90 -3.89 42.78 0.42
N GLU A 91 -3.26 43.74 1.10
CA GLU A 91 -1.81 43.76 1.32
C GLU A 91 -1.33 42.46 1.99
N LEU A 92 -1.96 42.05 3.09
CA LEU A 92 -1.64 40.79 3.77
C LEU A 92 -1.82 39.55 2.88
N MET A 93 -2.82 39.53 2.01
CA MET A 93 -3.03 38.43 1.05
C MET A 93 -1.90 38.36 0.03
N SER A 94 -1.51 39.49 -0.54
CA SER A 94 -0.40 39.57 -1.49
C SER A 94 0.94 39.16 -0.84
N GLU A 95 1.20 39.59 0.40
CA GLU A 95 2.36 39.17 1.18
C GLU A 95 2.39 37.64 1.38
N ILE A 96 1.27 37.05 1.84
CA ILE A 96 1.16 35.61 2.06
C ILE A 96 1.39 34.83 0.76
N GLN A 97 0.86 35.31 -0.36
CA GLN A 97 1.06 34.67 -1.65
C GLN A 97 2.52 34.75 -2.10
N SER A 98 3.17 35.90 -1.91
CA SER A 98 4.60 36.08 -2.22
C SER A 98 5.49 35.15 -1.40
N ILE A 99 5.19 34.96 -0.11
CA ILE A 99 5.92 34.04 0.78
C ILE A 99 5.76 32.60 0.29
N LYS A 100 4.52 32.17 0.00
CA LYS A 100 4.27 30.82 -0.54
C LYS A 100 5.01 30.57 -1.85
N GLN A 101 5.03 31.56 -2.75
CA GLN A 101 5.75 31.45 -4.01
C GLN A 101 7.27 31.31 -3.77
N ARG A 102 7.85 32.15 -2.91
CA ARG A 102 9.27 32.08 -2.53
C ARG A 102 9.63 30.73 -1.90
N GLU A 103 8.85 30.26 -0.93
CA GLU A 103 9.04 28.95 -0.29
C GLU A 103 8.96 27.82 -1.32
N SER A 104 7.98 27.87 -2.23
CA SER A 104 7.83 26.86 -3.28
C SER A 104 9.00 26.87 -4.26
N ALA A 105 9.53 28.04 -4.61
CA ALA A 105 10.68 28.18 -5.49
C ALA A 105 11.95 27.64 -4.81
N LEU A 106 12.19 28.00 -3.54
CA LEU A 106 13.30 27.45 -2.77
C LEU A 106 13.21 25.93 -2.64
N GLN A 107 12.01 25.39 -2.39
CA GLN A 107 11.80 23.95 -2.32
C GLN A 107 12.07 23.26 -3.67
N ARG A 108 11.67 23.90 -4.79
CA ARG A 108 11.99 23.42 -6.14
C ARG A 108 13.50 23.40 -6.38
N GLU A 109 14.21 24.47 -6.05
CA GLU A 109 15.68 24.52 -6.19
C GLU A 109 16.36 23.48 -5.31
N LEU A 110 15.90 23.28 -4.07
CA LEU A 110 16.42 22.20 -3.21
C LEU A 110 16.12 20.81 -3.77
N SER A 111 14.98 20.63 -4.45
CA SER A 111 14.58 19.36 -5.06
C SER A 111 15.28 19.06 -6.40
N LYS A 112 15.84 20.08 -7.08
CA LYS A 112 16.67 19.89 -8.27
C LYS A 112 18.03 19.24 -7.96
N LYS A 113 18.37 19.06 -6.69
CA LYS A 113 19.53 18.26 -6.29
C LYS A 113 19.41 16.84 -6.82
N GLU A 114 20.56 16.26 -7.18
CA GLU A 114 20.64 14.91 -7.72
C GLU A 114 19.81 13.92 -6.89
N PRO A 115 19.12 12.96 -7.55
CA PRO A 115 18.31 12.00 -6.84
C PRO A 115 19.18 11.28 -5.81
N LYS A 116 18.75 11.32 -4.55
CA LYS A 116 19.46 10.66 -3.46
C LYS A 116 19.74 9.22 -3.87
N PRO A 117 20.97 8.71 -3.64
CA PRO A 117 21.26 7.32 -3.95
C PRO A 117 20.24 6.42 -3.24
N LEU A 118 19.73 5.42 -3.96
CA LEU A 118 18.72 4.51 -3.45
C LEU A 118 19.19 3.93 -2.12
N SER A 119 18.29 3.92 -1.13
CA SER A 119 18.58 3.25 0.14
C SER A 119 18.92 1.79 -0.11
N ARG A 120 19.82 1.20 0.68
CA ARG A 120 20.18 -0.24 0.60
C ARG A 120 18.94 -1.16 0.58
N LYS A 121 17.87 -0.77 1.29
CA LYS A 121 16.59 -1.50 1.27
C LYS A 121 15.90 -1.43 -0.10
N GLN A 122 15.89 -0.25 -0.72
CA GLN A 122 15.32 -0.04 -2.06
C GLN A 122 16.13 -0.76 -3.14
N GLN A 123 17.46 -0.76 -3.02
CA GLN A 123 18.34 -1.52 -3.91
C GLN A 123 18.00 -3.01 -3.89
N LYS A 124 17.92 -3.61 -2.68
CA LYS A 124 17.52 -5.01 -2.50
C LYS A 124 16.13 -5.32 -3.09
N THR A 125 15.17 -4.42 -2.90
CA THR A 125 13.83 -4.57 -3.47
C THR A 125 13.87 -4.56 -5.00
N ASN A 126 14.65 -3.66 -5.60
CA ASN A 126 14.78 -3.55 -7.05
C ASN A 126 15.51 -4.76 -7.65
N GLU A 127 16.57 -5.24 -6.99
CA GLU A 127 17.26 -6.48 -7.37
C GLU A 127 16.31 -7.68 -7.32
N SER A 128 15.53 -7.81 -6.24
CA SER A 128 14.53 -8.87 -6.13
C SER A 128 13.49 -8.79 -7.24
N ARG A 129 13.03 -7.58 -7.61
CA ARG A 129 12.08 -7.38 -8.71
C ARG A 129 12.69 -7.79 -10.05
N ARG A 130 13.92 -7.36 -10.33
CA ARG A 130 14.66 -7.75 -11.55
C ARG A 130 14.81 -9.27 -11.66
N LEU A 131 15.17 -9.93 -10.58
CA LEU A 131 15.28 -11.40 -10.54
C LEU A 131 13.92 -12.08 -10.77
N GLN A 132 12.83 -11.52 -10.22
CA GLN A 132 11.49 -12.04 -10.48
C GLN A 132 11.07 -11.88 -11.95
N ASP A 133 11.39 -10.75 -12.57
CA ASP A 133 11.05 -10.51 -13.98
C ASP A 133 11.86 -11.41 -14.92
N GLN A 134 13.15 -11.59 -14.65
CA GLN A 134 13.99 -12.54 -15.40
C GLN A 134 13.52 -13.99 -15.26
N THR A 135 12.94 -14.35 -14.12
CA THR A 135 12.46 -15.72 -13.83
C THR A 135 10.95 -15.88 -14.06
N ALA A 136 10.30 -14.93 -14.74
CA ALA A 136 8.89 -15.01 -15.08
C ALA A 136 8.58 -16.17 -16.03
N ARG A 137 9.54 -16.56 -16.88
CA ARG A 137 9.43 -17.69 -17.80
C ARG A 137 10.54 -18.72 -17.52
N ARG A 138 10.27 -19.99 -17.85
CA ARG A 138 11.31 -21.03 -17.84
C ARG A 138 12.29 -20.74 -18.98
N HIS A 139 13.59 -20.82 -18.70
CA HIS A 139 14.62 -20.72 -19.74
C HIS A 139 14.49 -21.91 -20.71
N PRO A 140 14.63 -21.73 -22.03
CA PRO A 140 14.48 -22.83 -23.02
C PRO A 140 15.39 -24.03 -22.70
N ASP A 141 16.64 -23.77 -22.30
CA ASP A 141 17.61 -24.83 -21.99
C ASP A 141 17.52 -25.38 -20.55
N ALA A 142 16.47 -25.06 -19.80
CA ALA A 142 16.36 -25.50 -18.42
C ALA A 142 16.03 -27.00 -18.32
N THR A 143 16.97 -27.79 -17.79
CA THR A 143 16.77 -29.21 -17.44
C THR A 143 15.60 -29.40 -16.46
N SER A 144 14.89 -30.52 -16.58
CA SER A 144 13.76 -30.86 -15.70
C SER A 144 14.21 -30.97 -14.25
N ILE A 145 13.36 -30.55 -13.31
CA ILE A 145 13.66 -30.71 -11.88
C ILE A 145 13.75 -32.19 -11.47
N LEU A 146 13.06 -33.06 -12.21
CA LEU A 146 13.03 -34.51 -11.95
C LEU A 146 14.32 -35.22 -12.40
N SER A 147 15.16 -34.59 -13.23
CA SER A 147 16.43 -35.17 -13.67
C SER A 147 17.56 -34.98 -12.64
N ARG A 148 17.20 -34.82 -11.37
CA ARG A 148 18.13 -34.67 -10.24
C ARG A 148 18.24 -36.00 -9.48
N PRO A 149 19.32 -36.25 -8.72
CA PRO A 149 20.44 -35.36 -8.36
C PRO A 149 21.38 -35.05 -9.54
N ARG A 150 22.10 -33.92 -9.48
CA ARG A 150 23.13 -33.60 -10.49
C ARG A 150 24.40 -34.41 -10.21
N PRO A 151 25.06 -34.97 -11.24
CA PRO A 151 26.28 -35.77 -11.05
C PRO A 151 27.44 -34.91 -10.55
N VAL A 152 27.64 -33.72 -11.15
CA VAL A 152 28.68 -32.77 -10.74
C VAL A 152 28.04 -31.45 -10.32
N VAL A 153 28.49 -30.90 -9.18
CA VAL A 153 28.06 -29.60 -8.67
C VAL A 153 29.28 -28.74 -8.35
N SER A 154 29.25 -27.47 -8.74
CA SER A 154 30.28 -26.51 -8.33
C SER A 154 30.04 -26.08 -6.87
N GLY A 155 31.01 -26.37 -6.00
CA GLY A 155 30.98 -25.97 -4.59
C GLY A 155 30.23 -26.93 -3.66
N LYS A 156 29.51 -26.39 -2.66
CA LYS A 156 28.74 -27.21 -1.71
C LYS A 156 27.36 -27.56 -2.29
N ARG A 157 27.04 -28.84 -2.38
CA ARG A 157 25.72 -29.34 -2.78
C ARG A 157 24.63 -28.79 -1.85
N ARG A 158 23.64 -28.11 -2.44
CA ARG A 158 22.48 -27.56 -1.71
C ARG A 158 21.28 -28.46 -1.93
N VAL A 159 20.81 -29.08 -0.86
CA VAL A 159 19.63 -29.94 -0.87
C VAL A 159 18.37 -29.07 -1.04
N PRO A 160 17.54 -29.29 -2.08
CA PRO A 160 16.26 -28.59 -2.23
C PRO A 160 15.30 -28.90 -1.09
N VAL A 161 14.40 -27.96 -0.79
CA VAL A 161 13.35 -28.15 0.23
C VAL A 161 12.02 -28.40 -0.46
N LEU A 162 11.36 -29.52 -0.17
CA LEU A 162 9.99 -29.78 -0.61
C LEU A 162 9.02 -28.84 0.13
N VAL A 163 8.18 -28.14 -0.62
CA VAL A 163 7.18 -27.19 -0.11
C VAL A 163 5.86 -27.47 -0.80
N ASN A 164 4.76 -27.37 -0.04
CA ASN A 164 3.40 -27.44 -0.57
C ASN A 164 2.83 -26.01 -0.69
N ALA A 165 2.32 -25.65 -1.87
CA ALA A 165 1.53 -24.44 -2.08
C ALA A 165 0.10 -24.83 -2.51
N ARG A 166 -0.83 -24.84 -1.55
CA ARG A 166 -2.26 -25.13 -1.77
C ARG A 166 -2.52 -26.42 -2.57
N GLY A 167 -1.86 -27.51 -2.21
CA GLY A 167 -2.02 -28.82 -2.85
C GLY A 167 -0.98 -29.13 -3.93
N VAL A 168 -0.29 -28.11 -4.46
CA VAL A 168 0.76 -28.30 -5.47
C VAL A 168 2.14 -28.41 -4.78
N PRO A 169 2.80 -29.58 -4.84
CA PRO A 169 4.15 -29.76 -4.33
C PRO A 169 5.18 -29.19 -5.30
N PHE A 170 6.18 -28.50 -4.76
CA PHE A 170 7.33 -28.06 -5.55
C PHE A 170 8.61 -28.06 -4.73
N LEU A 171 9.74 -28.22 -5.43
CA LEU A 171 11.07 -28.15 -4.83
C LEU A 171 11.60 -26.72 -4.85
N ARG A 172 11.83 -26.16 -3.66
CA ARG A 172 12.45 -24.85 -3.49
C ARG A 172 13.97 -24.98 -3.37
N ILE A 173 14.68 -24.53 -4.40
CA ILE A 173 16.16 -24.59 -4.47
C ILE A 173 16.82 -23.33 -3.86
N LYS A 174 16.30 -22.12 -4.13
CA LYS A 174 16.90 -20.84 -3.72
C LYS A 174 15.84 -19.80 -3.35
N LYS A 175 16.22 -18.80 -2.54
CA LYS A 175 15.46 -17.56 -2.29
C LYS A 175 16.10 -16.36 -3.03
N PRO A 176 15.31 -15.40 -3.56
CA PRO A 176 13.84 -15.40 -3.65
C PRO A 176 13.32 -16.50 -4.60
N GLN A 177 12.08 -16.95 -4.38
CA GLN A 177 11.44 -17.97 -5.23
C GLN A 177 11.23 -17.37 -6.63
N PRO A 178 11.55 -18.11 -7.71
CA PRO A 178 11.38 -17.61 -9.07
C PRO A 178 9.90 -17.43 -9.40
N LYS A 179 9.59 -16.40 -10.21
CA LYS A 179 8.21 -15.93 -10.44
C LYS A 179 7.36 -16.97 -11.18
N ASN A 180 7.96 -17.74 -12.09
CA ASN A 180 7.33 -18.88 -12.75
C ASN A 180 6.77 -19.95 -11.80
N LEU A 181 7.32 -20.07 -10.58
CA LEU A 181 6.83 -20.99 -9.54
C LEU A 181 5.83 -20.33 -8.58
N SER A 182 5.53 -19.04 -8.75
CA SER A 182 4.66 -18.25 -7.84
C SER A 182 3.27 -17.94 -8.41
N GLY A 183 2.97 -18.37 -9.64
CA GLY A 183 1.70 -18.15 -10.29
C GLY A 183 0.78 -19.37 -10.19
N VAL A 184 0.04 -19.50 -9.08
CA VAL A 184 -1.15 -20.36 -9.02
C VAL A 184 -2.34 -19.48 -8.61
N ILE A 185 -3.27 -19.33 -9.55
CA ILE A 185 -4.37 -18.36 -9.57
C ILE A 185 -5.57 -18.89 -8.77
N ARG A 186 -6.33 -17.95 -8.19
CA ARG A 186 -7.56 -18.11 -7.41
C ARG A 186 -8.77 -18.10 -8.35
N LEU A 187 -9.76 -18.95 -8.09
CA LEU A 187 -11.14 -18.85 -8.59
C LEU A 187 -12.06 -19.33 -7.47
N ASP A 188 -12.87 -18.43 -6.92
CA ASP A 188 -13.78 -18.75 -5.81
C ASP A 188 -14.93 -17.71 -5.69
N ARG A 189 -15.46 -17.21 -6.83
CA ARG A 189 -16.51 -16.18 -6.78
C ARG A 189 -17.72 -16.38 -7.69
N GLU A 190 -17.69 -17.33 -8.62
CA GLU A 190 -18.72 -17.44 -9.67
C GLU A 190 -20.00 -18.14 -9.19
N LEU A 191 -19.92 -19.02 -8.19
CA LEU A 191 -21.07 -19.78 -7.69
C LEU A 191 -22.14 -18.92 -7.01
N LEU A 192 -21.71 -17.86 -6.32
CA LEU A 192 -22.63 -16.96 -5.62
C LEU A 192 -23.45 -16.13 -6.60
N PHE A 193 -22.86 -15.74 -7.74
CA PHE A 193 -23.57 -14.99 -8.77
C PHE A 193 -24.58 -15.84 -9.53
N ALA A 194 -24.26 -17.11 -9.83
CA ALA A 194 -25.19 -18.00 -10.54
C ALA A 194 -26.50 -18.26 -9.75
N ASN A 195 -26.41 -18.44 -8.43
CA ASN A 195 -27.60 -18.60 -7.58
C ASN A 195 -28.44 -17.32 -7.50
N ASP A 196 -27.81 -16.14 -7.54
CA ASP A 196 -28.53 -14.87 -7.52
C ASP A 196 -29.28 -14.66 -8.85
N GLU A 197 -28.68 -15.01 -9.99
CA GLU A 197 -29.31 -14.92 -11.31
C GLU A 197 -30.49 -15.90 -11.46
N ASP A 198 -30.36 -17.16 -11.01
CA ASP A 198 -31.49 -18.11 -11.00
C ASP A 198 -32.68 -17.60 -10.17
N ASN A 199 -32.40 -16.94 -9.05
CA ASN A 199 -33.42 -16.33 -8.21
C ASN A 199 -34.06 -15.11 -8.91
N TRP A 200 -33.32 -14.38 -9.73
CA TRP A 200 -33.84 -13.30 -10.57
C TRP A 200 -34.68 -13.81 -11.75
N ASP A 201 -34.28 -14.89 -12.41
CA ASP A 201 -35.03 -15.51 -13.51
C ASP A 201 -36.36 -16.08 -13.02
N ALA A 202 -36.36 -16.73 -11.85
CA ALA A 202 -37.57 -17.22 -11.18
C ALA A 202 -38.58 -16.11 -10.85
N LEU A 203 -38.11 -14.88 -10.60
CA LEU A 203 -38.96 -13.73 -10.28
C LEU A 203 -39.46 -12.97 -11.52
N THR A 204 -38.75 -13.06 -12.64
CA THR A 204 -39.02 -12.21 -13.82
C THR A 204 -39.68 -12.95 -14.98
N THR A 205 -39.24 -14.17 -15.30
CA THR A 205 -39.60 -14.85 -16.57
C THR A 205 -40.38 -16.15 -16.34
N GLY A 206 -40.33 -16.72 -15.13
CA GLY A 206 -40.88 -18.03 -14.78
C GLY A 206 -39.80 -19.13 -14.82
N SER A 207 -40.16 -20.37 -14.44
CA SER A 207 -39.18 -21.47 -14.35
C SER A 207 -38.81 -22.00 -15.74
N GLU A 208 -37.61 -21.66 -16.21
CA GLU A 208 -36.96 -22.39 -17.30
C GLU A 208 -36.49 -23.78 -16.82
N PRO A 209 -36.42 -24.79 -17.71
CA PRO A 209 -36.03 -26.15 -17.34
C PRO A 209 -34.53 -26.29 -17.02
N ASP A 210 -33.68 -25.43 -17.56
CA ASP A 210 -32.24 -25.43 -17.31
C ASP A 210 -31.90 -24.24 -16.39
N THR A 211 -31.26 -24.51 -15.24
CA THR A 211 -30.84 -23.46 -14.29
C THR A 211 -29.37 -23.11 -14.45
N TRP A 212 -29.00 -21.85 -14.24
CA TRP A 212 -27.61 -21.40 -14.23
C TRP A 212 -26.79 -22.15 -13.17
N ALA A 213 -27.39 -22.44 -12.01
CA ALA A 213 -26.78 -23.23 -10.96
C ALA A 213 -26.54 -24.69 -11.36
N GLU A 214 -27.34 -25.28 -12.24
CA GLU A 214 -27.14 -26.65 -12.72
C GLU A 214 -25.94 -26.74 -13.67
N GLY A 215 -25.82 -25.82 -14.63
CA GLY A 215 -24.62 -25.71 -15.46
C GLY A 215 -23.35 -25.48 -14.63
N VAL A 216 -23.45 -24.68 -13.56
CA VAL A 216 -22.33 -24.47 -12.62
C VAL A 216 -22.06 -25.72 -11.76
N LYS A 217 -23.07 -26.49 -11.35
CA LYS A 217 -22.90 -27.75 -10.60
C LYS A 217 -22.24 -28.83 -11.45
N ASP A 218 -22.59 -28.94 -12.72
CA ASP A 218 -21.96 -29.90 -13.64
C ASP A 218 -20.51 -29.50 -13.95
N ALA A 219 -20.27 -28.20 -14.15
CA ALA A 219 -18.92 -27.65 -14.27
C ALA A 219 -18.10 -27.90 -12.99
N LEU A 220 -18.70 -27.73 -11.81
CA LEU A 220 -18.07 -28.05 -10.52
C LEU A 220 -17.80 -29.54 -10.34
N GLY A 221 -18.71 -30.42 -10.76
CA GLY A 221 -18.53 -31.87 -10.69
C GLY A 221 -17.34 -32.30 -11.55
N THR A 222 -17.29 -31.80 -12.78
CA THR A 222 -16.16 -31.98 -13.70
C THR A 222 -14.88 -31.40 -13.12
N LEU A 223 -14.93 -30.20 -12.54
CA LEU A 223 -13.79 -29.55 -11.90
C LEU A 223 -13.30 -30.34 -10.68
N ASN A 224 -14.19 -30.87 -9.85
CA ASN A 224 -13.84 -31.66 -8.68
C ASN A 224 -13.16 -32.99 -9.08
N GLN A 225 -13.64 -33.64 -10.15
CA GLN A 225 -12.94 -34.80 -10.72
C GLN A 225 -11.55 -34.41 -11.24
N GLN A 226 -11.44 -33.29 -11.96
CA GLN A 226 -10.14 -32.77 -12.41
C GLN A 226 -9.20 -32.40 -11.24
N ILE A 227 -9.73 -31.83 -10.16
CA ILE A 227 -8.98 -31.54 -8.92
C ILE A 227 -8.50 -32.84 -8.30
N HIS A 228 -9.36 -33.85 -8.17
CA HIS A 228 -8.99 -35.13 -7.58
C HIS A 228 -7.91 -35.85 -8.42
N ASP A 229 -8.05 -35.85 -9.74
CA ASP A 229 -7.05 -36.42 -10.65
C ASP A 229 -5.73 -35.63 -10.61
N SER A 230 -5.81 -34.30 -10.49
CA SER A 230 -4.66 -33.42 -10.29
C SER A 230 -3.97 -33.69 -8.95
N ASP A 231 -4.73 -33.86 -7.88
CA ASP A 231 -4.24 -34.16 -6.53
C ASP A 231 -3.54 -35.52 -6.50
N LYS A 232 -4.09 -36.54 -7.15
CA LYS A 232 -3.43 -37.84 -7.30
C LYS A 232 -2.09 -37.71 -8.02
N LYS A 233 -2.05 -36.99 -9.15
CA LYS A 233 -0.80 -36.69 -9.87
C LYS A 233 0.17 -35.88 -9.02
N ASN A 234 -0.32 -34.94 -8.22
CA ASN A 234 0.48 -34.14 -7.31
C ASN A 234 1.10 -35.01 -6.20
N ILE A 235 0.36 -35.97 -5.64
CA ILE A 235 0.88 -36.92 -4.65
C ILE A 235 2.02 -37.75 -5.26
N GLU A 236 1.81 -38.34 -6.44
CA GLU A 236 2.84 -39.11 -7.16
C GLU A 236 4.08 -38.24 -7.45
N LEU A 237 3.86 -36.99 -7.86
CA LEU A 237 4.93 -36.02 -8.09
C LEU A 237 5.68 -35.66 -6.79
N ALA A 238 4.97 -35.50 -5.67
CA ALA A 238 5.57 -35.21 -4.37
C ALA A 238 6.48 -36.34 -3.91
N GLU A 239 6.06 -37.59 -4.10
CA GLU A 239 6.85 -38.77 -3.78
C GLU A 239 8.13 -38.83 -4.64
N ALA A 240 8.02 -38.59 -5.94
CA ALA A 240 9.17 -38.50 -6.83
C ALA A 240 10.13 -37.38 -6.41
N MET A 241 9.61 -36.20 -6.07
CA MET A 241 10.40 -35.08 -5.56
C MET A 241 11.08 -35.37 -4.21
N TRP A 242 10.41 -36.11 -3.33
CA TRP A 242 10.96 -36.54 -2.05
C TRP A 242 12.12 -37.50 -2.21
N ASN A 243 12.00 -38.47 -3.13
CA ASN A 243 13.08 -39.40 -3.46
C ASN A 243 14.34 -38.67 -3.96
N ILE A 244 14.16 -37.61 -4.75
CA ILE A 244 15.26 -36.74 -5.18
C ILE A 244 15.93 -36.06 -3.97
N VAL A 245 15.16 -35.55 -3.02
CA VAL A 245 15.70 -34.90 -1.82
C VAL A 245 16.51 -35.91 -0.99
N LEU A 246 16.03 -37.14 -0.84
CA LEU A 246 16.76 -38.21 -0.15
C LEU A 246 18.08 -38.55 -0.86
N ALA A 247 18.05 -38.67 -2.20
CA ALA A 247 19.24 -38.93 -3.00
C ALA A 247 20.27 -37.79 -2.90
N GLU A 248 19.83 -36.53 -2.99
CA GLU A 248 20.70 -35.36 -2.83
C GLU A 248 21.31 -35.29 -1.42
N ARG A 249 20.57 -35.68 -0.37
CA ARG A 249 21.09 -35.76 1.00
C ARG A 249 22.18 -36.82 1.14
N LYS A 250 21.97 -38.00 0.53
CA LYS A 250 22.95 -39.09 0.56
C LYS A 250 24.26 -38.66 -0.11
N LEU A 251 24.18 -38.11 -1.32
CA LEU A 251 25.36 -37.59 -2.04
C LEU A 251 26.03 -36.44 -1.29
N ALA A 252 25.27 -35.52 -0.70
CA ALA A 252 25.84 -34.44 0.10
C ALA A 252 26.63 -34.96 1.31
N ALA A 253 26.15 -36.00 1.98
CA ALA A 253 26.85 -36.63 3.09
C ALA A 253 28.12 -37.38 2.65
N GLU A 254 28.09 -38.05 1.49
CA GLU A 254 29.27 -38.70 0.89
C GLU A 254 30.35 -37.67 0.51
N GLU A 255 29.97 -36.56 -0.12
CA GLU A 255 30.88 -35.46 -0.46
C GLU A 255 31.47 -34.77 0.78
N GLU A 256 30.69 -34.60 1.85
CA GLU A 256 31.18 -34.06 3.12
C GLU A 256 32.18 -35.01 3.80
N LYS A 257 31.94 -36.33 3.75
CA LYS A 257 32.89 -37.34 4.24
C LYS A 257 34.19 -37.32 3.45
N GLN A 258 34.13 -37.31 2.12
CA GLN A 258 35.33 -37.22 1.26
C GLN A 258 36.16 -35.96 1.54
N LYS A 259 35.51 -34.81 1.69
CA LYS A 259 36.18 -33.55 2.06
C LYS A 259 36.80 -33.58 3.46
N SER A 260 36.23 -34.35 4.39
CA SER A 260 36.80 -34.52 5.73
C SER A 260 38.02 -35.46 5.72
N THR A 261 38.03 -36.48 4.85
CA THR A 261 39.14 -37.43 4.70
C THR A 261 40.30 -36.89 3.86
N GLU A 262 40.08 -35.92 2.98
CA GLU A 262 41.15 -35.23 2.22
C GLU A 262 41.87 -34.13 3.04
N LYS A 263 41.37 -33.79 4.23
CA LYS A 263 41.91 -32.73 5.09
C LYS A 263 42.97 -33.11 6.15
N PRO A 264 43.46 -34.35 6.34
CA PRO A 264 44.53 -34.62 7.29
C PRO A 264 45.85 -35.00 6.59
N SER A 265 46.61 -34.01 6.08
CA SER A 265 48.05 -34.17 5.79
C SER A 265 48.77 -32.84 5.51
N ASP A 266 48.48 -31.78 6.26
CA ASP A 266 49.32 -30.57 6.26
C ASP A 266 49.35 -30.00 7.69
N THR A 267 50.21 -30.60 8.51
CA THR A 267 50.81 -30.01 9.71
C THR A 267 52.28 -30.37 9.72
#